data_AF-A0A2G5LV41-F1
#
_entry.id   AF-A0A2G5LV41-F1
#
_cell.length_a   1.000
_cell.length_b   1.000
_cell.length_c   1.000
_cell.angle_alpha   90.00
_cell.angle_beta   90.00
_cell.angle_gamma   90.00
#
_symmetry.space_group_name_H-M   'P 1'
#
loop_
_entity.id
_entity.type
_entity.pdbx_description
1 polymer ?
#
loop_
_entity_poly.entity_id
_entity_poly.type
_entity_poly.pdbx_seq_one_letter_code
_entity_poly.pdbx_strand_id
1 'polypeptide(L)'
;MSRTFSVNECALNEDTLQVARQSQDNKILETMEPSALTQAIVDILSIDSKSSIPGTQGELRLLDRLYCLMSMKNRNWLTESHISLPYAQMISPNGPREAELKSRLYGIEDREEPVTEPNGTPTGIELRNYFFQLLKKCLPEQDIATFPHLLTLFDNSFSNKKRMPVLELRAWSTLTLFQQLIFRFERQARLHPPKGLTLEQAATPEYIEPIHAKIRDELARLVAISAWRTVVDGESENNDSLFVRLGLNAAVNRFVLEQWAYNRRVQAAAQIQISLVRELEKTAPNGFLQLLTDDMDSLGGLIDYPKLVQSLLGSALEERGVTITSNIYERIDAQVNQIIQSCVLDEFMGDKEINLALSSHPALTKALGYLALAWSHAYKGRFPEDDPGIHTAVTRLISSRSPLVTSGQHMVSLRRLISTLMNTQAFCFPSAYRIEKHIEHVIYVRRFLIDEILRTFKTASLEQWDSVLRTGLSADELSEFMVGIQPTSRSLGP
;
A
#
# COMPACT_ATOMS: atom_id res chain seq x y z
N MET A 1 -30.76 6.66 21.75
CA MET A 1 -31.67 7.46 20.90
C MET A 1 -32.20 6.58 19.76
N SER A 2 -33.47 6.71 19.39
CA SER A 2 -34.08 5.98 18.27
C SER A 2 -33.57 6.55 16.94
N ARG A 3 -32.62 5.89 16.29
CA ARG A 3 -32.16 6.23 14.93
C ARG A 3 -33.28 5.87 13.94
N THR A 4 -33.78 6.83 13.17
CA THR A 4 -34.81 6.63 12.14
C THR A 4 -34.19 6.20 10.81
N PHE A 5 -34.69 5.11 10.22
CA PHE A 5 -34.07 4.43 9.08
C PHE A 5 -34.94 4.35 7.80
N SER A 6 -36.19 4.85 7.85
CA SER A 6 -37.16 4.68 6.76
C SER A 6 -36.71 5.26 5.41
N VAL A 7 -35.97 6.38 5.43
CA VAL A 7 -35.44 7.01 4.22
C VAL A 7 -34.35 6.14 3.57
N ASN A 8 -33.42 5.63 4.37
CA ASN A 8 -32.33 4.74 3.93
C ASN A 8 -32.90 3.42 3.38
N GLU A 9 -33.95 2.92 4.05
CA GLU A 9 -34.67 1.71 3.65
C GLU A 9 -35.32 1.86 2.26
N CYS A 10 -35.97 3.00 1.99
CA CYS A 10 -36.57 3.27 0.70
C CYS A 10 -35.51 3.38 -0.41
N ALA A 11 -34.39 4.06 -0.15
CA ALA A 11 -33.32 4.22 -1.13
C ALA A 11 -32.69 2.88 -1.56
N LEU A 12 -32.47 1.94 -0.63
CA LEU A 12 -31.98 0.61 -0.97
C LEU A 12 -33.01 -0.24 -1.72
N ASN A 13 -34.31 -0.04 -1.45
CA ASN A 13 -35.38 -0.71 -2.18
C ASN A 13 -35.44 -0.27 -3.64
N GLU A 14 -35.27 1.03 -3.89
CA GLU A 14 -35.19 1.57 -5.25
C GLU A 14 -34.00 0.99 -6.02
N ASP A 15 -32.82 0.89 -5.39
CA ASP A 15 -31.65 0.24 -6.00
C ASP A 15 -31.92 -1.25 -6.30
N THR A 16 -32.58 -1.95 -5.38
CA THR A 16 -32.94 -3.38 -5.54
C THR A 16 -33.85 -3.56 -6.74
N LEU A 17 -34.88 -2.71 -6.86
CA LEU A 17 -35.78 -2.70 -8.01
C LEU A 17 -35.05 -2.35 -9.31
N GLN A 18 -34.08 -1.44 -9.27
CA GLN A 18 -33.29 -1.07 -10.43
C GLN A 18 -32.42 -2.24 -10.91
N VAL A 19 -31.67 -2.89 -10.02
CA VAL A 19 -30.83 -4.05 -10.36
C VAL A 19 -31.69 -5.23 -10.84
N ALA A 20 -32.86 -5.44 -10.24
CA ALA A 20 -33.82 -6.45 -10.68
C ALA A 20 -34.33 -6.18 -12.11
N ARG A 21 -34.65 -4.93 -12.46
CA ARG A 21 -35.06 -4.55 -13.82
C ARG A 21 -33.96 -4.75 -14.86
N GLN A 22 -32.70 -4.64 -14.45
CA GLN A 22 -31.53 -4.83 -15.33
C GLN A 22 -31.14 -6.30 -15.52
N SER A 23 -31.50 -7.18 -14.58
CA SER A 23 -31.11 -8.60 -14.59
C SER A 23 -32.27 -9.46 -15.11
N GLN A 24 -32.34 -9.68 -16.42
CA GLN A 24 -33.49 -10.35 -17.06
C GLN A 24 -33.68 -11.83 -16.67
N ASP A 25 -32.67 -12.51 -16.08
CA ASP A 25 -32.70 -13.96 -15.79
C ASP A 25 -32.32 -14.37 -14.34
N ASN A 26 -31.99 -13.43 -13.45
CA ASN A 26 -31.57 -13.77 -12.09
C ASN A 26 -32.73 -13.68 -11.08
N LYS A 27 -32.93 -14.74 -10.29
CA LYS A 27 -33.78 -14.69 -9.09
C LYS A 27 -33.28 -13.56 -8.18
N ILE A 28 -34.17 -12.63 -7.84
CA ILE A 28 -33.87 -11.54 -6.90
C ILE A 28 -33.53 -12.18 -5.55
N LEU A 29 -32.37 -11.82 -5.01
CA LEU A 29 -31.97 -12.21 -3.68
C LEU A 29 -32.58 -11.19 -2.70
N GLU A 30 -33.61 -11.60 -1.97
CA GLU A 30 -34.35 -10.68 -1.08
C GLU A 30 -33.83 -10.69 0.35
N THR A 31 -33.20 -11.79 0.77
CA THR A 31 -32.60 -11.96 2.10
C THR A 31 -31.49 -12.99 2.06
N MET A 32 -30.51 -12.83 2.95
CA MET A 32 -29.42 -13.78 3.17
C MET A 32 -29.68 -14.70 4.36
N GLU A 33 -28.95 -15.82 4.38
CA GLU A 33 -28.84 -16.61 5.60
C GLU A 33 -28.25 -15.73 6.74
N PRO A 34 -28.86 -15.71 7.95
CA PRO A 34 -28.38 -14.88 9.06
C PRO A 34 -26.92 -15.16 9.44
N SER A 35 -26.45 -16.39 9.25
CA SER A 35 -25.06 -16.80 9.45
C SER A 35 -24.10 -16.08 8.50
N ALA A 36 -24.47 -15.90 7.23
CA ALA A 36 -23.67 -15.21 6.23
C ALA A 36 -23.56 -13.71 6.55
N LEU A 37 -24.66 -13.08 6.96
CA LEU A 37 -24.67 -11.68 7.40
C LEU A 37 -23.80 -11.47 8.65
N THR A 38 -23.95 -12.35 9.64
CA THR A 38 -23.15 -12.36 10.87
C THR A 38 -21.66 -12.48 10.54
N GLN A 39 -21.29 -13.45 9.70
CA GLN A 39 -19.91 -13.67 9.28
C GLN A 39 -19.33 -12.45 8.55
N ALA A 40 -20.12 -11.79 7.71
CA ALA A 40 -19.70 -10.58 7.00
C ALA A 40 -19.34 -9.44 7.97
N ILE A 41 -20.18 -9.22 8.99
CA ILE A 41 -19.90 -8.22 10.03
C ILE A 41 -18.63 -8.60 10.79
N VAL A 42 -18.49 -9.87 11.17
CA VAL A 42 -17.31 -10.40 11.85
C VAL A 42 -16.04 -10.16 11.04
N ASP A 43 -16.07 -10.41 9.73
CA ASP A 43 -14.92 -10.29 8.86
C ASP A 43 -14.56 -8.84 8.50
N ILE A 44 -15.56 -7.95 8.35
CA ILE A 44 -15.31 -6.52 8.12
C ILE A 44 -14.77 -5.87 9.40
N LEU A 45 -15.39 -6.12 10.54
CA LEU A 45 -14.94 -5.56 11.82
C LEU A 45 -13.69 -6.24 12.37
N SER A 46 -13.32 -7.40 11.83
CA SER A 46 -12.22 -8.23 12.32
C SER A 46 -12.37 -8.57 13.80
N ILE A 47 -13.57 -8.97 14.23
CA ILE A 47 -13.85 -9.39 15.61
C ILE A 47 -13.79 -10.92 15.73
N ASP A 48 -13.66 -11.45 16.95
CA ASP A 48 -13.74 -12.90 17.16
C ASP A 48 -15.14 -13.38 16.75
N SER A 49 -15.21 -14.52 16.08
CA SER A 49 -16.45 -15.24 15.77
C SER A 49 -17.40 -15.46 16.97
N LYS A 50 -16.86 -15.44 18.19
CA LYS A 50 -17.61 -15.59 19.45
C LYS A 50 -18.10 -14.26 20.02
N SER A 51 -17.66 -13.13 19.50
CA SER A 51 -18.06 -11.79 19.96
C SER A 51 -19.52 -11.51 19.61
N SER A 52 -20.17 -10.69 20.44
CA SER A 52 -21.50 -10.18 20.10
C SER A 52 -21.44 -9.26 18.88
N ILE A 53 -22.43 -9.38 18.00
CA ILE A 53 -22.52 -8.52 16.82
C ILE A 53 -22.98 -7.12 17.23
N PRO A 54 -22.19 -6.08 16.93
CA PRO A 54 -22.57 -4.71 17.27
C PRO A 54 -23.60 -4.20 16.25
N GLY A 55 -24.87 -4.19 16.59
CA GLY A 55 -25.91 -3.64 15.72
C GLY A 55 -27.32 -3.82 16.26
N THR A 56 -28.18 -2.85 16.00
CA THR A 56 -29.61 -2.96 16.26
C THR A 56 -30.30 -3.84 15.21
N GLN A 57 -31.47 -4.40 15.54
CA GLN A 57 -32.25 -5.17 14.55
C GLN A 57 -32.59 -4.34 13.30
N GLY A 58 -32.77 -3.03 13.43
CA GLY A 58 -32.98 -2.13 12.30
C GLY A 58 -31.77 -2.08 11.37
N GLU A 59 -30.58 -1.90 11.92
CA GLU A 59 -29.32 -1.86 11.15
C GLU A 59 -29.02 -3.21 10.49
N LEU A 60 -29.28 -4.33 11.17
CA LEU A 60 -29.10 -5.66 10.61
C LEU A 60 -30.01 -5.91 9.40
N ARG A 61 -31.29 -5.47 9.45
CA ARG A 61 -32.21 -5.58 8.31
C ARG A 61 -31.78 -4.74 7.12
N LEU A 62 -31.25 -3.55 7.35
CA LEU A 62 -30.70 -2.71 6.28
C LEU A 62 -29.42 -3.30 5.69
N LEU A 63 -28.55 -3.87 6.52
CA LEU A 63 -27.33 -4.51 6.05
C LEU A 63 -27.64 -5.75 5.21
N ASP A 64 -28.67 -6.53 5.56
CA ASP A 64 -29.14 -7.67 4.75
C ASP A 64 -29.44 -7.25 3.30
N ARG A 65 -30.13 -6.12 3.12
CA ARG A 65 -30.41 -5.57 1.78
C ARG A 65 -29.17 -5.12 1.04
N LEU A 66 -28.28 -4.41 1.73
CA LEU A 66 -26.98 -4.02 1.16
C LEU A 66 -26.18 -5.26 0.74
N TYR A 67 -26.15 -6.30 1.57
CA TYR A 67 -25.48 -7.56 1.27
C TYR A 67 -26.09 -8.22 0.04
N CYS A 68 -27.42 -8.30 -0.06
CA CYS A 68 -28.10 -8.85 -1.22
C CYS A 68 -27.71 -8.12 -2.51
N LEU A 69 -27.72 -6.79 -2.50
CA LEU A 69 -27.30 -5.95 -3.64
C LEU A 69 -25.85 -6.23 -4.06
N MET A 70 -24.95 -6.38 -3.10
CA MET A 70 -23.56 -6.72 -3.36
C MET A 70 -23.42 -8.13 -3.96
N SER A 71 -24.10 -9.13 -3.38
CA SER A 71 -24.07 -10.52 -3.85
C SER A 71 -24.72 -10.73 -5.22
N MET A 72 -25.68 -9.89 -5.59
CA MET A 72 -26.24 -9.85 -6.94
C MET A 72 -25.23 -9.33 -7.96
N LYS A 73 -24.28 -8.47 -7.55
CA LYS A 73 -23.17 -8.01 -8.41
C LYS A 73 -22.04 -9.05 -8.49
N ASN A 74 -21.63 -9.59 -7.35
CA ASN A 74 -20.62 -10.64 -7.27
C ASN A 74 -20.77 -11.39 -5.94
N ARG A 75 -20.86 -12.73 -5.96
CA ARG A 75 -21.00 -13.54 -4.73
C ARG A 75 -19.76 -13.51 -3.82
N ASN A 76 -18.59 -13.27 -4.38
CA ASN A 76 -17.30 -13.20 -3.70
C ASN A 76 -16.88 -11.75 -3.36
N TRP A 77 -17.82 -10.81 -3.38
CA TRP A 77 -17.53 -9.38 -3.24
C TRP A 77 -16.74 -9.01 -1.98
N LEU A 78 -16.93 -9.72 -0.85
CA LEU A 78 -16.21 -9.45 0.40
C LEU A 78 -14.69 -9.59 0.22
N THR A 79 -14.25 -10.68 -0.39
CA THR A 79 -12.82 -10.97 -0.61
C THR A 79 -12.24 -10.14 -1.76
N GLU A 80 -13.03 -9.88 -2.81
CA GLU A 80 -12.60 -9.12 -3.99
C GLU A 80 -12.55 -7.60 -3.77
N SER A 81 -13.40 -7.03 -2.91
CA SER A 81 -13.48 -5.57 -2.67
C SER A 81 -12.52 -5.06 -1.58
N HIS A 82 -11.86 -5.97 -0.85
CA HIS A 82 -10.88 -5.67 0.20
C HIS A 82 -11.45 -4.85 1.37
N ILE A 83 -12.75 -4.96 1.60
CA ILE A 83 -13.40 -4.31 2.75
C ILE A 83 -13.30 -5.16 4.01
N SER A 84 -13.04 -6.45 3.88
CA SER A 84 -12.91 -7.40 4.99
C SER A 84 -11.48 -7.85 5.22
N LEU A 85 -11.14 -8.06 6.48
CA LEU A 85 -9.91 -8.71 6.92
C LEU A 85 -10.29 -9.64 8.08
N PRO A 86 -10.51 -10.94 7.84
CA PRO A 86 -10.94 -11.85 8.90
C PRO A 86 -10.00 -11.83 10.11
N TYR A 87 -10.56 -11.94 11.32
CA TYR A 87 -9.78 -11.82 12.57
C TYR A 87 -8.54 -12.72 12.61
N ALA A 88 -8.69 -13.99 12.19
CA ALA A 88 -7.59 -14.95 12.13
C ALA A 88 -6.44 -14.51 11.21
N GLN A 89 -6.75 -13.78 10.13
CA GLN A 89 -5.73 -13.21 9.23
C GLN A 89 -5.11 -11.95 9.82
N MET A 90 -5.91 -11.13 10.51
CA MET A 90 -5.46 -9.91 11.18
C MET A 90 -4.41 -10.19 12.25
N ILE A 91 -4.64 -11.20 13.10
CA ILE A 91 -3.70 -11.57 14.18
C ILE A 91 -2.59 -12.51 13.72
N SER A 92 -2.53 -12.85 12.42
CA SER A 92 -1.54 -13.81 11.92
C SER A 92 -0.14 -13.19 11.93
N PRO A 93 0.88 -13.90 12.45
CA PRO A 93 2.26 -13.39 12.45
C PRO A 93 2.84 -13.22 11.04
N ASN A 94 2.29 -13.93 10.06
CA ASN A 94 2.72 -13.86 8.65
C ASN A 94 1.88 -12.86 7.83
N GLY A 95 0.91 -12.20 8.47
CA GLY A 95 -0.03 -11.30 7.83
C GLY A 95 -1.03 -12.01 6.89
N PRO A 96 -2.00 -11.25 6.36
CA PRO A 96 -3.05 -11.77 5.49
C PRO A 96 -2.49 -12.26 4.15
N ARG A 97 -2.84 -13.47 3.73
CA ARG A 97 -2.40 -14.05 2.44
C ARG A 97 -2.74 -13.14 1.26
N GLU A 98 -3.89 -12.49 1.34
CA GLU A 98 -4.41 -11.59 0.32
C GLU A 98 -3.57 -10.32 0.12
N ALA A 99 -2.69 -9.94 1.05
CA ALA A 99 -1.82 -8.78 0.87
C ALA A 99 -0.81 -8.94 -0.29
N GLU A 100 -0.55 -10.17 -0.76
CA GLU A 100 0.31 -10.43 -1.94
C GLU A 100 -0.21 -9.79 -3.23
N LEU A 101 -1.53 -9.62 -3.36
CA LEU A 101 -2.20 -9.24 -4.62
C LEU A 101 -2.54 -7.74 -4.70
N LYS A 102 -2.20 -6.94 -3.68
CA LYS A 102 -3.02 -5.76 -3.34
C LYS A 102 -2.21 -4.49 -3.12
N SER A 103 -2.20 -3.64 -4.13
CA SER A 103 -2.06 -2.18 -4.01
C SER A 103 -2.56 -1.60 -5.32
N ARG A 104 -3.87 -1.42 -5.47
CA ARG A 104 -4.37 -0.65 -6.61
C ARG A 104 -4.60 0.77 -6.15
N LEU A 105 -3.66 1.62 -6.53
CA LEU A 105 -3.87 3.06 -6.62
C LEU A 105 -5.04 3.36 -7.58
N TYR A 106 -5.27 2.55 -8.63
CA TYR A 106 -6.37 2.73 -9.60
C TYR A 106 -6.81 1.44 -10.29
N GLY A 107 -8.04 1.41 -10.79
CA GLY A 107 -8.46 0.45 -11.81
C GLY A 107 -7.98 0.89 -13.19
N ILE A 108 -7.44 -0.03 -13.99
CA ILE A 108 -7.10 0.24 -15.39
C ILE A 108 -8.42 0.25 -16.17
N GLU A 109 -8.82 1.41 -16.72
CA GLU A 109 -10.05 1.53 -17.53
C GLU A 109 -9.88 0.99 -18.96
N ASP A 110 -8.66 0.97 -19.50
CA ASP A 110 -8.41 0.45 -20.84
C ASP A 110 -8.40 -1.09 -20.82
N ARG A 111 -9.58 -1.70 -20.67
CA ARG A 111 -9.89 -2.87 -21.49
C ARG A 111 -10.00 -2.32 -22.92
N GLU A 112 -9.02 -2.59 -23.78
CA GLU A 112 -9.02 -2.13 -25.18
C GLU A 112 -10.28 -2.54 -25.95
N GLU A 113 -11.02 -3.51 -25.42
CA GLU A 113 -12.38 -3.78 -25.80
C GLU A 113 -13.31 -3.09 -24.79
N PRO A 114 -14.14 -2.09 -25.21
CA PRO A 114 -15.30 -1.74 -24.42
C PRO A 114 -16.01 -3.05 -24.13
N VAL A 115 -16.29 -3.32 -22.86
CA VAL A 115 -17.01 -4.52 -22.44
C VAL A 115 -18.38 -4.46 -23.12
N THR A 116 -18.44 -4.98 -24.35
CA THR A 116 -19.64 -5.10 -25.18
C THR A 116 -20.57 -6.17 -24.62
N GLU A 117 -20.12 -6.92 -23.62
CA GLU A 117 -20.95 -7.81 -22.82
C GLU A 117 -21.45 -7.09 -21.56
N PRO A 118 -22.77 -6.90 -21.37
CA PRO A 118 -23.34 -6.33 -20.14
C PRO A 118 -23.02 -7.09 -18.84
N ASN A 119 -22.21 -8.16 -18.91
CA ASN A 119 -22.01 -9.21 -17.91
C ASN A 119 -20.54 -9.48 -17.55
N GLY A 120 -19.58 -8.60 -17.89
CA GLY A 120 -18.22 -8.76 -17.39
C GLY A 120 -18.20 -8.72 -15.85
N THR A 121 -17.59 -9.72 -15.20
CA THR A 121 -17.46 -9.74 -13.72
C THR A 121 -16.84 -8.42 -13.25
N PRO A 122 -17.49 -7.69 -12.33
CA PRO A 122 -16.97 -6.43 -11.82
C PRO A 122 -15.58 -6.62 -11.21
N THR A 123 -14.69 -5.67 -11.43
CA THR A 123 -13.39 -5.61 -10.77
C THR A 123 -13.55 -5.32 -9.28
N GLY A 124 -12.54 -5.69 -8.48
CA GLY A 124 -12.55 -5.43 -7.03
C GLY A 124 -12.76 -3.94 -6.66
N ILE A 125 -12.32 -3.00 -7.50
CA ILE A 125 -12.50 -1.56 -7.28
C ILE A 125 -13.95 -1.14 -7.56
N GLU A 126 -14.57 -1.68 -8.61
CA GLU A 126 -15.99 -1.44 -8.88
C GLU A 126 -16.87 -1.93 -7.73
N LEU A 127 -16.57 -3.13 -7.21
CA LEU A 127 -17.26 -3.69 -6.04
C LEU A 127 -17.05 -2.83 -4.79
N ARG A 128 -15.83 -2.36 -4.55
CA ARG A 128 -15.53 -1.48 -3.42
C ARG A 128 -16.25 -0.13 -3.52
N ASN A 129 -16.22 0.49 -4.70
CA ASN A 129 -16.89 1.75 -4.96
C ASN A 129 -18.41 1.61 -4.77
N TYR A 130 -18.99 0.53 -5.30
CA TYR A 130 -20.41 0.23 -5.14
C TYR A 130 -20.78 0.00 -3.67
N PHE A 131 -19.97 -0.76 -2.91
CA PHE A 131 -20.16 -0.94 -1.48
C PHE A 131 -20.21 0.40 -0.73
N PHE A 132 -19.25 1.30 -0.97
CA PHE A 132 -19.21 2.60 -0.29
C PHE A 132 -20.36 3.52 -0.69
N GLN A 133 -20.82 3.47 -1.94
CA GLN A 133 -22.00 4.20 -2.39
C GLN A 133 -23.27 3.73 -1.65
N LEU A 134 -23.46 2.42 -1.51
CA LEU A 134 -24.57 1.84 -0.73
C LEU A 134 -24.42 2.17 0.76
N LEU A 135 -23.22 1.99 1.33
CA LEU A 135 -22.93 2.27 2.73
C LEU A 135 -23.26 3.72 3.10
N LYS A 136 -22.91 4.68 2.23
CA LYS A 136 -23.19 6.10 2.44
C LYS A 136 -24.68 6.38 2.60
N LYS A 137 -25.55 5.66 1.88
CA LYS A 137 -27.01 5.77 2.03
C LYS A 137 -27.51 5.27 3.38
N CYS A 138 -26.72 4.48 4.10
CA CYS A 138 -27.08 3.90 5.39
C CYS A 138 -26.47 4.62 6.60
N LEU A 139 -25.52 5.54 6.37
CA LEU A 139 -24.87 6.32 7.43
C LEU A 139 -25.86 7.28 8.09
N PRO A 140 -25.85 7.44 9.44
CA PRO A 140 -26.70 8.42 10.11
C PRO A 140 -26.37 9.86 9.71
N GLU A 141 -27.38 10.66 9.35
CA GLU A 141 -27.20 12.06 8.94
C GLU A 141 -26.54 12.92 10.03
N GLN A 142 -26.86 12.67 11.30
CA GLN A 142 -26.27 13.37 12.43
C GLN A 142 -24.77 13.12 12.55
N ASP A 143 -24.32 11.88 12.34
CA ASP A 143 -22.91 11.52 12.38
C ASP A 143 -22.18 12.18 11.20
N ILE A 144 -22.77 12.19 10.01
CA ILE A 144 -22.21 12.86 8.82
C ILE A 144 -22.06 14.37 9.06
N ALA A 145 -23.07 15.01 9.65
CA ALA A 145 -23.05 16.45 9.93
C ALA A 145 -21.99 16.82 10.98
N THR A 146 -21.77 15.94 11.96
CA THR A 146 -20.82 16.16 13.05
C THR A 146 -19.38 15.83 12.65
N PHE A 147 -19.18 14.73 11.90
CA PHE A 147 -17.87 14.21 11.50
C PHE A 147 -17.69 14.11 9.98
N PRO A 148 -17.93 15.19 9.21
CA PRO A 148 -17.86 15.13 7.74
C PRO A 148 -16.45 14.81 7.24
N HIS A 149 -15.42 15.18 8.00
CA HIS A 149 -14.02 14.91 7.68
C HIS A 149 -13.61 13.44 7.87
N LEU A 150 -14.45 12.61 8.49
CA LEU A 150 -14.26 11.15 8.59
C LEU A 150 -15.20 10.39 7.66
N LEU A 151 -16.46 10.83 7.56
CA LEU A 151 -17.55 10.06 6.95
C LEU A 151 -17.93 10.46 5.53
N THR A 152 -17.37 11.53 4.98
CA THR A 152 -17.58 11.83 3.56
C THR A 152 -16.79 10.87 2.67
N LEU A 153 -17.41 10.46 1.57
CA LEU A 153 -16.68 9.76 0.52
C LEU A 153 -15.78 10.74 -0.23
N PHE A 154 -14.57 10.31 -0.51
CA PHE A 154 -13.67 11.00 -1.42
C PHE A 154 -13.11 10.03 -2.45
N ASP A 155 -12.77 10.56 -3.62
CA ASP A 155 -11.95 9.84 -4.58
C ASP A 155 -10.47 10.19 -4.37
N ASN A 156 -9.60 9.21 -4.55
CA ASN A 156 -8.17 9.45 -4.64
C ASN A 156 -7.76 9.89 -6.06
N SER A 157 -8.53 10.72 -6.77
CA SER A 157 -8.22 11.03 -8.18
C SER A 157 -6.89 11.80 -8.32
N PHE A 158 -5.83 11.12 -8.77
CA PHE A 158 -4.58 11.73 -9.19
C PHE A 158 -4.65 11.97 -10.71
N SER A 159 -5.13 13.16 -11.09
CA SER A 159 -5.11 13.84 -12.41
C SER A 159 -5.42 13.06 -13.72
N ASN A 160 -6.29 13.66 -14.56
CA ASN A 160 -6.42 13.62 -16.03
C ASN A 160 -6.17 12.33 -16.87
N LYS A 161 -6.10 11.12 -16.30
CA LYS A 161 -5.97 9.87 -17.08
C LYS A 161 -7.15 8.92 -16.84
N LYS A 162 -7.50 8.16 -17.89
CA LYS A 162 -8.47 7.06 -17.97
C LYS A 162 -8.27 5.99 -16.88
N ARG A 163 -8.66 6.30 -15.65
CA ARG A 163 -8.41 5.46 -14.48
C ARG A 163 -9.59 5.55 -13.54
N MET A 164 -10.06 4.39 -13.11
CA MET A 164 -11.17 4.33 -12.17
C MET A 164 -10.69 4.76 -10.78
N PRO A 165 -11.27 5.81 -10.19
CA PRO A 165 -10.91 6.24 -8.85
C PRO A 165 -11.34 5.20 -7.82
N VAL A 166 -10.56 5.03 -6.76
CA VAL A 166 -10.98 4.23 -5.59
C VAL A 166 -11.68 5.15 -4.60
N LEU A 167 -12.95 4.88 -4.34
CA LEU A 167 -13.75 5.57 -3.34
C LEU A 167 -13.40 5.04 -1.94
N GLU A 168 -13.22 5.97 -1.02
CA GLU A 168 -12.97 5.71 0.40
C GLU A 168 -13.73 6.71 1.26
N LEU A 169 -13.98 6.34 2.53
CA LEU A 169 -14.30 7.33 3.55
C LEU A 169 -13.04 8.13 3.91
N ARG A 170 -13.20 9.44 4.17
CA ARG A 170 -12.08 10.32 4.55
C ARG A 170 -11.31 9.91 5.80
N ALA A 171 -11.85 8.99 6.61
CA ALA A 171 -11.10 8.25 7.63
C ALA A 171 -9.76 7.68 7.10
N TRP A 172 -9.67 7.31 5.81
CA TRP A 172 -8.40 6.95 5.17
C TRP A 172 -7.30 8.02 5.29
N SER A 173 -7.66 9.29 5.13
CA SER A 173 -6.74 10.41 5.25
C SER A 173 -6.18 10.52 6.68
N THR A 174 -7.02 10.25 7.69
CA THR A 174 -6.58 10.19 9.10
C THR A 174 -5.55 9.07 9.32
N LEU A 175 -5.75 7.88 8.74
CA LEU A 175 -4.76 6.79 8.81
C LEU A 175 -3.44 7.17 8.14
N THR A 176 -3.51 7.88 7.02
CA THR A 176 -2.31 8.36 6.29
C THR A 176 -1.54 9.40 7.10
N LEU A 177 -2.23 10.32 7.77
CA LEU A 177 -1.60 11.26 8.70
C LEU A 177 -0.95 10.54 9.88
N PHE A 178 -1.64 9.55 10.45
CA PHE A 178 -1.14 8.77 11.56
C PHE A 178 0.15 8.02 11.20
N GLN A 179 0.21 7.44 10.00
CA GLN A 179 1.44 6.89 9.45
C GLN A 179 2.56 7.94 9.39
N GLN A 180 2.27 9.16 8.94
CA GLN A 180 3.27 10.24 8.88
C GLN A 180 3.78 10.63 10.27
N LEU A 181 2.91 10.63 11.29
CA LEU A 181 3.31 10.89 12.68
C LEU A 181 4.27 9.81 13.21
N ILE A 182 3.95 8.53 12.99
CA ILE A 182 4.83 7.43 13.39
C ILE A 182 6.18 7.51 12.68
N PHE A 183 6.19 7.81 11.38
CA PHE A 183 7.45 8.00 10.64
C PHE A 183 8.21 9.27 11.06
N ARG A 184 7.53 10.29 11.59
CA ARG A 184 8.18 11.46 12.21
C ARG A 184 8.85 11.05 13.53
N PHE A 185 8.19 10.27 14.38
CA PHE A 185 8.80 9.75 15.62
C PHE A 185 9.98 8.82 15.34
N GLU A 186 9.88 7.94 14.36
CA GLU A 186 11.00 7.09 13.96
C GLU A 186 12.22 7.93 13.55
N ARG A 187 12.02 8.99 12.77
CA ARG A 187 13.10 9.90 12.37
C ARG A 187 13.70 10.65 13.56
N GLN A 188 12.89 11.06 14.53
CA GLN A 188 13.36 11.70 15.77
C GLN A 188 14.17 10.73 16.65
N ALA A 189 13.84 9.44 16.63
CA ALA A 189 14.57 8.41 17.36
C ALA A 189 15.96 8.11 16.76
N ARG A 190 16.22 8.52 15.50
CA ARG A 190 17.52 8.31 14.85
C ARG A 190 18.62 9.12 15.53
N LEU A 191 19.75 8.48 15.76
CA LEU A 191 20.94 9.13 16.28
C LEU A 191 21.57 10.05 15.23
N HIS A 192 22.08 11.21 15.68
CA HIS A 192 22.95 12.03 14.85
C HIS A 192 24.29 11.30 14.67
N PRO A 193 24.76 11.10 13.43
CA PRO A 193 26.06 10.50 13.20
C PRO A 193 27.18 11.30 13.89
N PRO A 194 28.16 10.63 14.54
CA PRO A 194 29.33 11.30 15.08
C PRO A 194 30.06 12.11 13.99
N LYS A 195 30.67 13.23 14.37
CA LYS A 195 31.50 14.01 13.43
C LYS A 195 32.64 13.15 12.89
N GLY A 196 32.81 13.11 11.57
CA GLY A 196 33.88 12.37 10.90
C GLY A 196 33.60 10.88 10.68
N LEU A 197 32.39 10.40 10.98
CA LEU A 197 31.98 9.03 10.67
C LEU A 197 32.05 8.77 9.16
N THR A 198 32.80 7.75 8.76
CA THR A 198 32.88 7.31 7.35
C THR A 198 31.76 6.34 7.00
N LEU A 199 31.48 6.14 5.71
CA LEU A 199 30.48 5.15 5.27
C LEU A 199 30.88 3.72 5.61
N GLU A 200 32.18 3.42 5.60
CA GLU A 200 32.73 2.12 6.02
C GLU A 200 32.44 1.86 7.50
N GLN A 201 32.72 2.84 8.37
CA GLN A 201 32.38 2.76 9.80
C GLN A 201 30.87 2.65 10.02
N ALA A 202 30.08 3.36 9.22
CA ALA A 202 28.62 3.31 9.29
C ALA A 202 28.02 1.98 8.79
N ALA A 203 28.81 1.14 8.13
CA ALA A 203 28.40 -0.14 7.58
C ALA A 203 28.73 -1.34 8.50
N THR A 204 29.40 -1.11 9.64
CA THR A 204 29.79 -2.20 10.55
C THR A 204 28.68 -2.57 11.54
N PRO A 205 28.65 -3.82 12.03
CA PRO A 205 27.72 -4.26 13.07
C PRO A 205 27.78 -3.41 14.34
N GLU A 206 28.96 -2.99 14.76
CA GLU A 206 29.20 -2.22 15.98
C GLU A 206 28.52 -0.85 15.95
N TYR A 207 28.35 -0.27 14.75
CA TYR A 207 27.62 0.97 14.57
C TYR A 207 26.12 0.72 14.37
N ILE A 208 25.76 -0.25 13.53
CA ILE A 208 24.38 -0.49 13.11
C ILE A 208 23.52 -1.04 14.26
N GLU A 209 23.97 -2.08 14.96
CA GLU A 209 23.14 -2.77 15.96
C GLU A 209 22.69 -1.82 17.10
N PRO A 210 23.58 -1.01 17.72
CA PRO A 210 23.16 -0.10 18.79
C PRO A 210 22.20 0.99 18.30
N ILE A 211 22.35 1.46 17.05
CA ILE A 211 21.45 2.46 16.46
C ILE A 211 20.05 1.87 16.27
N HIS A 212 19.96 0.69 15.67
CA HIS A 212 18.67 0.05 15.45
C HIS A 212 18.00 -0.33 16.77
N ALA A 213 18.74 -0.85 17.75
CA ALA A 213 18.22 -1.12 19.09
C ALA A 213 17.64 0.16 19.73
N LYS A 214 18.40 1.26 19.70
CA LYS A 214 17.94 2.54 20.25
C LYS A 214 16.70 3.08 19.53
N ILE A 215 16.65 2.99 18.21
CA ILE A 215 15.47 3.46 17.45
C ILE A 215 14.23 2.65 17.84
N ARG A 216 14.36 1.32 18.01
CA ARG A 216 13.24 0.46 18.41
C ARG A 216 12.69 0.84 19.79
N ASP A 217 13.59 1.03 20.76
CA ASP A 217 13.21 1.42 22.12
C ASP A 217 12.58 2.82 22.16
N GLU A 218 13.20 3.78 21.47
CA GLU A 218 12.78 5.17 21.51
C GLU A 218 11.49 5.42 20.71
N LEU A 219 11.30 4.74 19.57
CA LEU A 219 10.05 4.82 18.80
C LEU A 219 8.85 4.37 19.65
N ALA A 220 8.97 3.21 20.30
CA ALA A 220 7.91 2.70 21.17
C ALA A 220 7.61 3.68 22.32
N ARG A 221 8.66 4.24 22.93
CA ARG A 221 8.54 5.24 24.00
C ARG A 221 7.83 6.51 23.51
N LEU A 222 8.23 7.08 22.37
CA LEU A 222 7.64 8.29 21.79
C LEU A 222 6.17 8.11 21.46
N VAL A 223 5.79 6.95 20.92
CA VAL A 223 4.39 6.61 20.65
C VAL A 223 3.59 6.48 21.94
N ALA A 224 4.14 5.80 22.96
CA ALA A 224 3.46 5.59 24.23
C ALA A 224 3.12 6.90 24.98
N ILE A 225 3.96 7.93 24.86
CA ILE A 225 3.75 9.23 25.52
C ILE A 225 3.01 10.26 24.64
N SER A 226 2.60 9.88 23.43
CA SER A 226 1.96 10.80 22.50
C SER A 226 0.55 11.16 22.97
N ALA A 227 0.13 12.40 22.70
CA ALA A 227 -1.17 12.91 23.17
C ALA A 227 -2.36 12.10 22.67
N TRP A 228 -2.30 11.62 21.42
CA TRP A 228 -3.36 10.82 20.83
C TRP A 228 -3.50 9.44 21.49
N ARG A 229 -2.41 8.89 22.06
CA ARG A 229 -2.43 7.59 22.74
C ARG A 229 -3.31 7.65 23.99
N THR A 230 -3.19 8.72 24.77
CA THR A 230 -3.99 8.96 25.97
C THR A 230 -5.48 9.09 25.68
N VAL A 231 -5.85 9.67 24.53
CA VAL A 231 -7.24 9.81 24.09
C VAL A 231 -7.88 8.44 23.80
N VAL A 232 -7.13 7.56 23.14
CA VAL A 232 -7.61 6.24 22.70
C VAL A 232 -7.71 5.28 23.87
N ASP A 233 -6.76 5.37 24.81
CA ASP A 233 -6.76 4.57 26.03
C ASP A 233 -7.86 5.03 27.02
N GLY A 234 -8.57 6.13 26.74
CA GLY A 234 -9.75 6.57 27.48
C GLY A 234 -10.93 5.60 27.30
N GLU A 235 -11.58 5.23 28.40
CA GLU A 235 -12.79 4.38 28.37
C GLU A 235 -13.98 5.18 27.81
N SER A 236 -14.33 4.93 26.55
CA SER A 236 -15.64 5.31 26.00
C SER A 236 -16.28 4.08 25.37
N GLU A 237 -17.50 3.74 25.79
CA GLU A 237 -18.30 2.74 25.08
C GLU A 237 -18.52 3.20 23.64
N ASN A 238 -18.08 2.39 22.68
CA ASN A 238 -18.37 2.66 21.28
C ASN A 238 -19.87 2.44 21.06
N ASN A 239 -20.59 3.54 20.84
CA ASN A 239 -22.04 3.59 20.60
C ASN A 239 -22.38 3.92 19.13
N ASP A 240 -21.39 3.91 18.25
CA ASP A 240 -21.56 4.24 16.83
C ASP A 240 -22.48 3.26 16.13
N SER A 241 -23.12 3.72 15.06
CA SER A 241 -23.90 2.87 14.16
C SER A 241 -23.07 1.75 13.56
N LEU A 242 -23.69 0.59 13.31
CA LEU A 242 -23.06 -0.50 12.58
C LEU A 242 -22.46 -0.01 11.25
N PHE A 243 -23.15 0.85 10.49
CA PHE A 243 -22.65 1.34 9.20
C PHE A 243 -21.40 2.22 9.33
N VAL A 244 -21.34 3.03 10.39
CA VAL A 244 -20.13 3.80 10.72
C VAL A 244 -18.97 2.86 11.00
N ARG A 245 -19.17 1.86 11.88
CA ARG A 245 -18.12 0.89 12.23
C ARG A 245 -17.63 0.12 11.02
N LEU A 246 -18.54 -0.34 10.16
CA LEU A 246 -18.21 -1.05 8.91
C LEU A 246 -17.39 -0.15 7.98
N GLY A 247 -17.77 1.12 7.83
CA GLY A 247 -17.05 2.09 7.01
C GLY A 247 -15.63 2.38 7.50
N LEU A 248 -15.49 2.71 8.78
CA LEU A 248 -14.18 2.96 9.39
C LEU A 248 -13.28 1.73 9.29
N ASN A 249 -13.83 0.55 9.58
CA ASN A 249 -13.06 -0.70 9.49
C ASN A 249 -12.71 -1.10 8.07
N ALA A 250 -13.56 -0.82 7.07
CA ALA A 250 -13.23 -1.04 5.66
C ALA A 250 -12.03 -0.18 5.21
N ALA A 251 -11.89 1.04 5.74
CA ALA A 251 -10.71 1.88 5.52
C ALA A 251 -9.47 1.30 6.22
N VAL A 252 -9.58 0.92 7.50
CA VAL A 252 -8.49 0.29 8.26
C VAL A 252 -8.00 -0.99 7.59
N ASN A 253 -8.92 -1.85 7.15
CA ASN A 253 -8.60 -3.13 6.51
C ASN A 253 -7.77 -2.93 5.26
N ARG A 254 -8.21 -2.06 4.36
CA ARG A 254 -7.44 -1.74 3.16
C ARG A 254 -6.08 -1.14 3.52
N PHE A 255 -6.03 -0.23 4.49
CA PHE A 255 -4.78 0.43 4.87
C PHE A 255 -3.76 -0.58 5.38
N VAL A 256 -4.17 -1.48 6.28
CA VAL A 256 -3.34 -2.57 6.82
C VAL A 256 -2.90 -3.53 5.72
N LEU A 257 -3.79 -3.89 4.79
CA LEU A 257 -3.46 -4.72 3.63
C LEU A 257 -2.38 -4.07 2.77
N GLU A 258 -2.43 -2.76 2.53
CA GLU A 258 -1.41 -2.02 1.78
C GLU A 258 -0.05 -2.02 2.50
N GLN A 259 -0.03 -1.90 3.83
CA GLN A 259 1.20 -1.99 4.61
C GLN A 259 1.82 -3.41 4.54
N TRP A 260 1.00 -4.45 4.59
CA TRP A 260 1.48 -5.83 4.44
C TRP A 260 1.98 -6.11 3.02
N ALA A 261 1.28 -5.61 2.00
CA ALA A 261 1.71 -5.73 0.60
C ALA A 261 3.08 -5.08 0.39
N TYR A 262 3.29 -3.91 0.99
CA TYR A 262 4.59 -3.27 1.00
C TYR A 262 5.67 -4.18 1.61
N ASN A 263 5.42 -4.73 2.81
CA ASN A 263 6.39 -5.58 3.50
C ASN A 263 6.77 -6.80 2.64
N ARG A 264 5.80 -7.41 1.96
CA ARG A 264 6.05 -8.55 1.06
C ARG A 264 6.90 -8.17 -0.15
N ARG A 265 6.63 -7.02 -0.78
CA ARG A 265 7.47 -6.53 -1.89
C ARG A 265 8.90 -6.24 -1.44
N VAL A 266 9.08 -5.68 -0.25
CA VAL A 266 10.42 -5.48 0.33
C VAL A 266 11.11 -6.81 0.58
N GLN A 267 10.43 -7.81 1.12
CA GLN A 267 11.00 -9.15 1.33
C GLN A 267 11.37 -9.85 0.01
N ALA A 268 10.54 -9.73 -1.02
CA ALA A 268 10.84 -10.27 -2.36
C ALA A 268 12.08 -9.60 -2.97
N ALA A 269 12.22 -8.28 -2.83
CA ALA A 269 13.40 -7.55 -3.26
C ALA A 269 14.65 -7.89 -2.43
N ALA A 270 14.48 -8.13 -1.13
CA ALA A 270 15.56 -8.34 -0.16
C ALA A 270 16.55 -9.41 -0.59
N GLN A 271 16.04 -10.58 -0.99
CA GLN A 271 16.89 -11.71 -1.37
C GLN A 271 17.80 -11.36 -2.57
N ILE A 272 17.27 -10.62 -3.54
CA ILE A 272 18.01 -10.19 -4.73
C ILE A 272 19.03 -9.11 -4.34
N GLN A 273 18.62 -8.12 -3.54
CA GLN A 273 19.47 -7.03 -3.09
C GLN A 273 20.65 -7.53 -2.25
N ILE A 274 20.39 -8.35 -1.23
CA ILE A 274 21.43 -8.89 -0.35
C ILE A 274 22.41 -9.74 -1.14
N SER A 275 21.92 -10.64 -2.00
CA SER A 275 22.81 -11.51 -2.80
C SER A 275 23.62 -10.73 -3.83
N LEU A 276 23.04 -9.71 -4.46
CA LEU A 276 23.76 -8.81 -5.36
C LEU A 276 24.88 -8.10 -4.60
N VAL A 277 24.58 -7.52 -3.45
CA VAL A 277 25.57 -6.74 -2.71
C VAL A 277 26.66 -7.62 -2.11
N ARG A 278 26.36 -8.87 -1.73
CA ARG A 278 27.41 -9.85 -1.39
C ARG A 278 28.37 -10.11 -2.54
N GLU A 279 27.92 -10.00 -3.78
CA GLU A 279 28.80 -10.11 -4.93
C GLU A 279 29.63 -8.84 -5.12
N LEU A 280 28.98 -7.67 -4.97
CA LEU A 280 29.68 -6.38 -5.05
C LEU A 280 30.72 -6.19 -3.94
N GLU A 281 30.51 -6.75 -2.74
CA GLU A 281 31.53 -6.77 -1.67
C GLU A 281 32.82 -7.46 -2.11
N LYS A 282 32.75 -8.42 -3.04
CA LYS A 282 33.92 -9.12 -3.58
C LYS A 282 34.52 -8.39 -4.76
N THR A 283 33.69 -7.96 -5.72
CA THR A 283 34.14 -7.44 -7.01
C THR A 283 34.42 -5.94 -6.98
N ALA A 284 33.78 -5.19 -6.09
CA ALA A 284 33.95 -3.76 -5.90
C ALA A 284 33.84 -3.36 -4.42
N PRO A 285 34.74 -3.84 -3.52
CA PRO A 285 34.66 -3.60 -2.08
C PRO A 285 34.65 -2.11 -1.70
N ASN A 286 35.26 -1.25 -2.51
CA ASN A 286 35.31 0.21 -2.32
C ASN A 286 34.22 0.95 -3.13
N GLY A 287 33.17 0.24 -3.55
CA GLY A 287 32.16 0.76 -4.46
C GLY A 287 32.60 0.79 -5.92
N PHE A 288 31.68 1.21 -6.78
CA PHE A 288 31.88 1.25 -8.23
C PHE A 288 31.75 2.66 -8.83
N LEU A 289 31.71 3.70 -7.98
CA LEU A 289 31.63 5.09 -8.44
C LEU A 289 32.76 5.45 -9.40
N GLN A 290 33.99 5.02 -9.11
CA GLN A 290 35.14 5.32 -9.95
C GLN A 290 34.99 4.74 -11.35
N LEU A 291 34.43 3.53 -11.49
CA LEU A 291 34.19 2.90 -12.79
C LEU A 291 33.24 3.73 -13.66
N LEU A 292 32.24 4.38 -13.04
CA LEU A 292 31.31 5.26 -13.73
C LEU A 292 31.99 6.57 -14.16
N THR A 293 32.85 7.13 -13.31
CA THR A 293 33.61 8.35 -13.62
C THR A 293 34.61 8.12 -14.74
N ASP A 294 35.37 7.02 -14.68
CA ASP A 294 36.36 6.66 -15.70
C ASP A 294 35.70 6.44 -17.08
N ASP A 295 34.51 5.81 -17.11
CA ASP A 295 33.73 5.66 -18.34
C ASP A 295 33.21 7.03 -18.84
N MET A 296 32.69 7.90 -17.97
CA MET A 296 32.26 9.25 -18.38
C MET A 296 33.41 10.06 -18.99
N ASP A 297 34.60 10.00 -18.40
CA ASP A 297 35.77 10.74 -18.87
C ASP A 297 36.32 10.18 -20.19
N SER A 298 36.24 8.86 -20.39
CA SER A 298 36.76 8.19 -21.58
C SER A 298 35.79 8.13 -22.77
N LEU A 299 34.47 8.19 -22.52
CA LEU A 299 33.42 8.03 -23.54
C LEU A 299 32.66 9.34 -23.83
N GLY A 300 33.26 10.50 -23.54
CA GLY A 300 32.65 11.80 -23.86
C GLY A 300 31.34 12.07 -23.10
N GLY A 301 31.23 11.60 -21.85
CA GLY A 301 30.07 11.79 -20.99
C GLY A 301 29.02 10.68 -21.04
N LEU A 302 29.30 9.55 -21.70
CA LEU A 302 28.41 8.38 -21.76
C LEU A 302 28.89 7.26 -20.82
N ILE A 303 27.96 6.55 -20.18
CA ILE A 303 28.26 5.40 -19.32
C ILE A 303 27.82 4.12 -20.04
N ASP A 304 28.73 3.15 -20.16
CA ASP A 304 28.43 1.83 -20.70
C ASP A 304 27.94 0.88 -19.59
N TYR A 305 26.64 0.92 -19.31
CA TYR A 305 26.03 0.09 -18.28
C TYR A 305 26.12 -1.43 -18.54
N PRO A 306 25.98 -1.94 -19.79
CA PRO A 306 26.28 -3.33 -20.10
C PRO A 306 27.71 -3.75 -19.71
N LYS A 307 28.72 -2.93 -20.04
CA LYS A 307 30.11 -3.17 -19.64
C LYS A 307 30.27 -3.20 -18.12
N LEU A 308 29.63 -2.27 -17.39
CA LEU A 308 29.60 -2.28 -15.92
C LEU A 308 29.08 -3.62 -15.36
N VAL A 309 27.99 -4.16 -15.93
CA VAL A 309 27.44 -5.47 -15.52
C VAL A 309 28.46 -6.58 -15.76
N GLN A 310 29.15 -6.58 -16.91
CA GLN A 310 30.17 -7.59 -17.20
C GLN A 310 31.37 -7.46 -16.25
N SER A 311 31.84 -6.25 -15.97
CA SER A 311 32.96 -6.02 -15.05
C SER A 311 32.67 -6.44 -13.62
N LEU A 312 31.44 -6.21 -13.13
CA LEU A 312 31.10 -6.44 -11.73
C LEU A 312 30.43 -7.78 -11.45
N LEU A 313 29.75 -8.36 -12.44
CA LEU A 313 28.96 -9.59 -12.27
C LEU A 313 29.37 -10.70 -13.25
N GLY A 314 30.26 -10.44 -14.22
CA GLY A 314 30.60 -11.37 -15.31
C GLY A 314 31.01 -12.76 -14.83
N SER A 315 31.99 -12.85 -13.93
CA SER A 315 32.44 -14.14 -13.38
C SER A 315 31.31 -14.91 -12.69
N ALA A 316 30.49 -14.23 -11.88
CA ALA A 316 29.36 -14.85 -11.17
C ALA A 316 28.24 -15.30 -12.14
N LEU A 317 28.04 -14.59 -13.26
CA LEU A 317 27.11 -14.97 -14.32
C LEU A 317 27.62 -16.19 -15.10
N GLU A 318 28.91 -16.22 -15.43
CA GLU A 318 29.58 -17.33 -16.11
C GLU A 318 29.55 -18.62 -15.27
N GLU A 319 29.89 -18.53 -13.99
CA GLU A 319 29.80 -19.66 -13.04
C GLU A 319 28.40 -20.28 -12.99
N ARG A 320 27.36 -19.46 -13.24
CA ARG A 320 25.96 -19.89 -13.26
C ARG A 320 25.48 -20.34 -14.63
N GLY A 321 26.32 -20.26 -15.67
CA GLY A 321 25.94 -20.54 -17.05
C GLY A 321 24.86 -19.61 -17.58
N VAL A 322 24.80 -18.37 -17.10
CA VAL A 322 23.82 -17.35 -17.51
C VAL A 322 24.49 -16.33 -18.42
N THR A 323 23.96 -16.16 -19.62
CA THR A 323 24.39 -15.10 -20.55
C THR A 323 23.31 -14.03 -20.68
N ILE A 324 23.68 -12.76 -20.47
CA ILE A 324 22.79 -11.62 -20.72
C ILE A 324 22.91 -11.23 -22.19
N THR A 325 21.90 -11.56 -22.98
CA THR A 325 21.84 -11.24 -24.41
C THR A 325 21.48 -9.76 -24.64
N SER A 326 21.75 -9.23 -25.83
CA SER A 326 21.41 -7.84 -26.20
C SER A 326 19.92 -7.51 -25.99
N ASN A 327 19.00 -8.43 -26.34
CA ASN A 327 17.56 -8.27 -26.09
C ASN A 327 17.24 -8.16 -24.59
N ILE A 328 17.96 -8.89 -23.73
CA ILE A 328 17.78 -8.73 -22.28
C ILE A 328 18.28 -7.36 -21.82
N TYR A 329 19.43 -6.89 -22.31
CA TYR A 329 19.92 -5.55 -22.00
C TYR A 329 18.96 -4.45 -22.47
N GLU A 330 18.37 -4.56 -23.67
CA GLU A 330 17.35 -3.61 -24.15
C GLU A 330 16.13 -3.55 -23.22
N ARG A 331 15.67 -4.71 -22.73
CA ARG A 331 14.56 -4.79 -21.76
C ARG A 331 14.92 -4.18 -20.41
N ILE A 332 16.15 -4.43 -19.95
CA ILE A 332 16.68 -3.82 -18.72
C ILE A 332 16.70 -2.30 -18.89
N ASP A 333 17.24 -1.79 -19.99
CA ASP A 333 17.29 -0.34 -20.25
C ASP A 333 15.91 0.30 -20.20
N ALA A 334 14.95 -0.30 -20.90
CA ALA A 334 13.57 0.17 -20.93
C ALA A 334 12.94 0.22 -19.53
N GLN A 335 13.08 -0.83 -18.72
CA GLN A 335 12.52 -0.85 -17.36
C GLN A 335 13.20 0.16 -16.44
N VAL A 336 14.52 0.32 -16.53
CA VAL A 336 15.26 1.29 -15.71
C VAL A 336 14.87 2.73 -16.05
N ASN A 337 14.73 3.04 -17.34
CA ASN A 337 14.24 4.35 -17.77
C ASN A 337 12.82 4.61 -17.24
N GLN A 338 11.96 3.60 -17.21
CA GLN A 338 10.60 3.72 -16.67
C GLN A 338 10.59 3.89 -15.15
N ILE A 339 11.50 3.24 -14.40
CA ILE A 339 11.66 3.48 -12.96
C ILE A 339 11.95 4.96 -12.71
N ILE A 340 12.89 5.56 -13.45
CA ILE A 340 13.26 6.97 -13.31
C ILE A 340 12.08 7.88 -13.70
N GLN A 341 11.41 7.61 -14.83
CA GLN A 341 10.24 8.36 -15.27
C GLN A 341 9.07 8.26 -14.28
N SER A 342 8.95 7.14 -13.58
CA SER A 342 7.88 6.94 -12.59
C SER A 342 7.98 7.91 -11.40
N CYS A 343 9.15 8.50 -11.14
CA CYS A 343 9.35 9.44 -10.03
C CYS A 343 8.53 10.72 -10.15
N VAL A 344 8.06 11.06 -11.35
CA VAL A 344 7.24 12.26 -11.62
C VAL A 344 5.77 11.93 -11.93
N LEU A 345 5.37 10.66 -11.84
CA LEU A 345 3.98 10.27 -12.09
C LEU A 345 3.14 10.50 -10.83
N ASP A 346 1.95 11.05 -11.00
CA ASP A 346 1.06 11.43 -9.90
C ASP A 346 0.72 10.26 -8.97
N GLU A 347 0.54 9.06 -9.54
CA GLU A 347 0.26 7.83 -8.77
C GLU A 347 1.34 7.47 -7.75
N PHE A 348 2.58 7.94 -7.96
CA PHE A 348 3.71 7.70 -7.07
C PHE A 348 4.11 8.94 -6.25
N MET A 349 3.32 10.01 -6.24
CA MET A 349 3.64 11.23 -5.48
C MET A 349 3.67 11.03 -3.96
N GLY A 350 2.95 10.02 -3.46
CA GLY A 350 3.03 9.60 -2.05
C GLY A 350 4.40 9.05 -1.64
N ASP A 351 5.20 8.55 -2.58
CA ASP A 351 6.52 7.93 -2.35
C ASP A 351 7.66 8.97 -2.34
N LYS A 352 7.48 10.12 -1.66
CA LYS A 352 8.39 11.28 -1.73
C LYS A 352 9.87 10.93 -1.53
N GLU A 353 10.20 10.15 -0.51
CA GLU A 353 11.60 9.79 -0.19
C GLU A 353 12.24 8.92 -1.28
N ILE A 354 11.47 8.01 -1.89
CA ILE A 354 11.95 7.16 -2.97
C ILE A 354 12.10 7.96 -4.25
N ASN A 355 11.13 8.82 -4.55
CA ASN A 355 11.20 9.71 -5.71
C ASN A 355 12.47 10.57 -5.60
N LEU A 356 12.73 11.14 -4.42
CA LEU A 356 13.96 11.90 -4.17
C LEU A 356 15.22 11.04 -4.38
N ALA A 357 15.28 9.86 -3.75
CA ALA A 357 16.45 8.98 -3.85
C ALA A 357 16.74 8.55 -5.30
N LEU A 358 15.71 8.17 -6.06
CA LEU A 358 15.86 7.68 -7.43
C LEU A 358 16.13 8.81 -8.44
N SER A 359 15.57 10.01 -8.24
CA SER A 359 15.71 11.14 -9.18
C SER A 359 16.94 12.01 -8.92
N SER A 360 17.48 12.05 -7.71
CA SER A 360 18.63 12.91 -7.38
C SER A 360 19.91 12.50 -8.11
N HIS A 361 20.07 11.22 -8.44
CA HIS A 361 21.25 10.69 -9.12
C HIS A 361 20.86 9.69 -10.24
N PRO A 362 20.33 10.17 -11.39
CA PRO A 362 19.79 9.29 -12.43
C PRO A 362 20.81 8.28 -12.97
N ALA A 363 22.08 8.67 -13.11
CA ALA A 363 23.14 7.78 -13.57
C ALA A 363 23.41 6.63 -12.58
N LEU A 364 23.38 6.91 -11.27
CA LEU A 364 23.57 5.90 -10.21
C LEU A 364 22.36 4.99 -10.09
N THR A 365 21.16 5.57 -10.16
CA THR A 365 19.91 4.81 -10.24
C THR A 365 19.92 3.88 -11.45
N LYS A 366 20.43 4.35 -12.59
CA LYS A 366 20.53 3.54 -13.81
C LYS A 366 21.55 2.42 -13.67
N ALA A 367 22.73 2.70 -13.12
CA ALA A 367 23.75 1.70 -12.84
C ALA A 367 23.25 0.58 -11.90
N LEU A 368 22.65 0.95 -10.76
CA LEU A 368 22.06 -0.02 -9.83
C LEU A 368 20.86 -0.76 -10.45
N GLY A 369 20.08 -0.08 -11.29
CA GLY A 369 19.01 -0.67 -12.09
C GLY A 369 19.51 -1.82 -12.96
N TYR A 370 20.57 -1.58 -13.72
CA TYR A 370 21.20 -2.58 -14.57
C TYR A 370 21.73 -3.77 -13.77
N LEU A 371 22.48 -3.50 -12.70
CA LEU A 371 23.05 -4.55 -11.84
C LEU A 371 21.95 -5.40 -11.20
N ALA A 372 20.93 -4.78 -10.61
CA ALA A 372 19.85 -5.49 -9.92
C ALA A 372 18.95 -6.28 -10.86
N LEU A 373 18.63 -5.76 -12.04
CA LEU A 373 17.79 -6.47 -13.01
C LEU A 373 18.54 -7.60 -13.72
N ALA A 374 19.83 -7.41 -14.05
CA ALA A 374 20.68 -8.49 -14.55
C ALA A 374 20.83 -9.61 -13.52
N TRP A 375 21.04 -9.25 -12.25
CA TRP A 375 21.11 -10.20 -11.15
C TRP A 375 19.77 -10.92 -10.93
N SER A 376 18.66 -10.19 -10.94
CA SER A 376 17.32 -10.77 -10.86
C SER A 376 17.06 -11.78 -11.98
N HIS A 377 17.50 -11.49 -13.21
CA HIS A 377 17.43 -12.43 -14.32
C HIS A 377 18.21 -13.73 -14.03
N ALA A 378 19.46 -13.61 -13.59
CA ALA A 378 20.32 -14.75 -13.28
C ALA A 378 19.77 -15.65 -12.16
N TYR A 379 19.10 -15.05 -11.17
CA TYR A 379 18.51 -15.76 -10.04
C TYR A 379 17.05 -16.15 -10.24
N LYS A 380 16.49 -15.89 -11.43
CA LYS A 380 15.05 -16.10 -11.73
C LYS A 380 14.16 -15.44 -10.67
N GLY A 381 14.55 -14.24 -10.24
CA GLY A 381 13.88 -13.45 -9.22
C GLY A 381 12.37 -13.36 -9.49
N ARG A 382 11.57 -13.62 -8.46
CA ARG A 382 10.11 -13.64 -8.54
C ARG A 382 9.55 -12.58 -7.63
N PHE A 383 8.59 -11.84 -8.15
CA PHE A 383 7.90 -10.78 -7.43
C PHE A 383 6.42 -11.14 -7.35
N PRO A 384 5.71 -10.69 -6.31
CA PRO A 384 4.27 -10.81 -6.26
C PRO A 384 3.66 -10.31 -7.58
N GLU A 385 2.77 -11.11 -8.16
CA GLU A 385 1.95 -10.65 -9.27
C GLU A 385 0.87 -9.77 -8.67
N ASP A 386 0.86 -8.52 -9.12
CA ASP A 386 0.00 -7.50 -8.54
C ASP A 386 -1.26 -7.28 -9.39
N ASP A 387 -1.33 -7.84 -10.61
CA ASP A 387 -2.52 -7.75 -11.47
C ASP A 387 -3.58 -8.83 -11.11
N PRO A 388 -4.75 -8.48 -10.54
CA PRO A 388 -5.86 -9.40 -10.34
C PRO A 388 -6.44 -10.01 -11.62
N GLY A 389 -6.10 -9.51 -12.81
CA GLY A 389 -6.40 -10.17 -14.09
C GLY A 389 -5.50 -11.36 -14.41
N ILE A 390 -4.40 -11.54 -13.67
CA ILE A 390 -3.40 -12.58 -13.89
C ILE A 390 -3.50 -13.62 -12.78
N HIS A 391 -3.79 -14.87 -13.13
CA HIS A 391 -3.96 -15.97 -12.17
C HIS A 391 -2.65 -16.53 -11.57
N THR A 392 -1.49 -16.00 -11.95
CA THR A 392 -0.21 -16.43 -11.38
C THR A 392 0.08 -15.65 -10.11
N ALA A 393 0.49 -16.29 -9.02
CA ALA A 393 0.81 -15.60 -7.76
C ALA A 393 2.11 -14.78 -7.81
N VAL A 394 3.02 -15.08 -8.74
CA VAL A 394 4.32 -14.42 -8.87
C VAL A 394 4.75 -14.29 -10.32
N THR A 395 5.44 -13.21 -10.64
CA THR A 395 5.98 -12.91 -11.97
C THR A 395 7.50 -12.76 -11.98
N ARG A 396 8.12 -13.00 -13.14
CA ARG A 396 9.54 -12.72 -13.36
C ARG A 396 9.69 -11.35 -14.01
N LEU A 397 10.35 -10.42 -13.32
CA LEU A 397 10.52 -9.04 -13.80
C LEU A 397 11.28 -8.97 -15.14
N ILE A 398 12.30 -9.82 -15.31
CA ILE A 398 13.11 -9.88 -16.54
C ILE A 398 13.24 -11.34 -16.99
N SER A 399 12.65 -11.64 -18.14
CA SER A 399 12.92 -12.89 -18.87
C SER A 399 12.70 -12.68 -20.37
N SER A 400 13.14 -13.65 -21.18
CA SER A 400 12.91 -13.65 -22.63
C SER A 400 11.43 -13.70 -23.03
N ARG A 401 10.55 -14.15 -22.12
CA ARG A 401 9.10 -14.33 -22.35
C ARG A 401 8.22 -13.35 -21.56
N SER A 402 8.79 -12.55 -20.66
CA SER A 402 8.00 -11.61 -19.86
C SER A 402 7.64 -10.38 -20.70
N PRO A 403 6.40 -9.87 -20.66
CA PRO A 403 6.11 -8.55 -21.20
C PRO A 403 6.94 -7.48 -20.48
N LEU A 404 7.19 -6.35 -21.13
CA LEU A 404 7.83 -5.22 -20.48
C LEU A 404 6.93 -4.75 -19.33
N VAL A 405 7.51 -4.69 -18.13
CA VAL A 405 6.84 -4.21 -16.94
C VAL A 405 6.81 -2.68 -16.99
N THR A 406 5.73 -2.10 -17.53
CA THR A 406 5.71 -0.67 -17.88
C THR A 406 4.68 0.19 -17.15
N SER A 407 3.77 -0.41 -16.37
CA SER A 407 2.66 0.33 -15.78
C SER A 407 2.19 -0.21 -14.44
N GLY A 408 1.63 0.69 -13.63
CA GLY A 408 0.83 0.34 -12.47
C GLY A 408 1.62 -0.37 -11.37
N GLN A 409 1.06 -1.47 -10.87
CA GLN A 409 1.47 -2.08 -9.60
C GLN A 409 2.85 -2.75 -9.68
N HIS A 410 3.20 -3.33 -10.83
CA HIS A 410 4.53 -3.89 -11.02
C HIS A 410 5.65 -2.85 -10.94
N MET A 411 5.36 -1.58 -11.28
CA MET A 411 6.33 -0.50 -11.14
C MET A 411 6.67 -0.25 -9.65
N VAL A 412 5.73 -0.49 -8.73
CA VAL A 412 6.01 -0.47 -7.28
C VAL A 412 7.09 -1.51 -6.96
N SER A 413 6.92 -2.75 -7.40
CA SER A 413 7.89 -3.83 -7.20
C SER A 413 9.26 -3.52 -7.79
N LEU A 414 9.31 -2.96 -9.01
CA LEU A 414 10.54 -2.50 -9.65
C LEU A 414 11.25 -1.38 -8.88
N ARG A 415 10.50 -0.36 -8.46
CA ARG A 415 11.05 0.74 -7.64
C ARG A 415 11.63 0.21 -6.34
N ARG A 416 11.00 -0.79 -5.71
CA ARG A 416 11.49 -1.43 -4.46
C ARG A 416 12.78 -2.21 -4.66
N LEU A 417 12.96 -2.84 -5.82
CA LEU A 417 14.21 -3.55 -6.15
C LEU A 417 15.43 -2.61 -6.10
N ILE A 418 15.24 -1.32 -6.39
CA ILE A 418 16.33 -0.34 -6.47
C ILE A 418 16.40 0.58 -5.25
N SER A 419 15.26 0.93 -4.64
CA SER A 419 15.21 1.97 -3.60
C SER A 419 16.13 1.70 -2.40
N THR A 420 16.21 0.45 -1.93
CA THR A 420 17.08 0.09 -0.81
C THR A 420 18.55 0.30 -1.17
N LEU A 421 18.96 -0.13 -2.37
CA LEU A 421 20.35 0.00 -2.85
C LEU A 421 20.78 1.47 -2.93
N MET A 422 19.87 2.34 -3.37
CA MET A 422 20.09 3.79 -3.38
C MET A 422 20.15 4.37 -1.97
N ASN A 423 19.19 4.04 -1.10
CA ASN A 423 19.11 4.58 0.26
C ASN A 423 20.29 4.15 1.14
N THR A 424 20.84 2.94 0.93
CA THR A 424 22.04 2.46 1.64
C THR A 424 23.33 2.86 0.94
N GLN A 425 23.26 3.57 -0.19
CA GLN A 425 24.42 3.98 -1.00
C GLN A 425 25.34 2.81 -1.35
N ALA A 426 24.75 1.69 -1.79
CA ALA A 426 25.50 0.47 -2.13
C ALA A 426 26.53 0.69 -3.25
N PHE A 427 26.39 1.77 -4.03
CA PHE A 427 27.33 2.20 -5.05
C PHE A 427 28.62 2.82 -4.51
N CYS A 428 28.59 3.43 -3.31
CA CYS A 428 29.75 3.99 -2.64
C CYS A 428 30.51 2.93 -1.85
N PHE A 429 29.78 2.14 -1.07
CA PHE A 429 30.34 1.12 -0.19
C PHE A 429 29.33 -0.02 -0.06
N PRO A 430 29.50 -1.13 -0.80
CA PRO A 430 28.58 -2.25 -0.72
C PRO A 430 28.69 -2.91 0.65
N SER A 431 27.56 -3.07 1.34
CA SER A 431 27.48 -3.84 2.57
C SER A 431 26.16 -4.62 2.61
N ALA A 432 26.27 -5.94 2.45
CA ALA A 432 25.12 -6.84 2.47
C ALA A 432 24.45 -6.84 3.85
N TYR A 433 25.28 -6.78 4.89
CA TYR A 433 24.82 -6.68 6.27
C TYR A 433 24.02 -5.38 6.52
N ARG A 434 24.50 -4.23 6.03
CA ARG A 434 23.76 -2.96 6.13
C ARG A 434 22.42 -3.02 5.40
N ILE A 435 22.36 -3.65 4.23
CA ILE A 435 21.11 -3.84 3.48
C ILE A 435 20.14 -4.72 4.26
N GLU A 436 20.62 -5.86 4.79
CA GLU A 436 19.82 -6.77 5.60
C GLU A 436 19.22 -6.03 6.81
N LYS A 437 20.02 -5.28 7.55
CA LYS A 437 19.57 -4.49 8.70
C LYS A 437 18.61 -3.35 8.33
N HIS A 438 18.84 -2.70 7.19
CA HIS A 438 17.90 -1.70 6.67
C HIS A 438 16.54 -2.31 6.34
N ILE A 439 16.53 -3.49 5.70
CA ILE A 439 15.29 -4.21 5.35
C ILE A 439 14.55 -4.65 6.62
N GLU A 440 15.26 -5.25 7.59
CA GLU A 440 14.69 -5.60 8.89
C GLU A 440 14.04 -4.39 9.57
N HIS A 441 14.69 -3.23 9.52
CA HIS A 441 14.18 -1.98 10.09
C HIS A 441 12.93 -1.47 9.39
N VAL A 442 12.94 -1.41 8.05
CA VAL A 442 11.78 -0.96 7.28
C VAL A 442 10.57 -1.86 7.55
N ILE A 443 10.77 -3.18 7.63
CA ILE A 443 9.71 -4.14 7.97
C ILE A 443 9.25 -3.93 9.41
N TYR A 444 10.17 -3.75 10.36
CA TYR A 444 9.86 -3.51 11.77
C TYR A 444 8.98 -2.26 11.95
N VAL A 445 9.39 -1.12 11.39
CA VAL A 445 8.65 0.15 11.53
C VAL A 445 7.23 0.03 10.97
N ARG A 446 7.06 -0.69 9.86
CA ARG A 446 5.73 -0.93 9.28
C ARG A 446 4.89 -1.91 10.07
N ARG A 447 5.48 -2.96 10.64
CA ARG A 447 4.77 -3.85 11.57
C ARG A 447 4.32 -3.10 12.81
N PHE A 448 5.21 -2.30 13.39
CA PHE A 448 4.87 -1.41 14.50
C PHE A 448 3.71 -0.47 14.15
N LEU A 449 3.73 0.17 12.97
CA LEU A 449 2.61 0.97 12.47
C LEU A 449 1.31 0.16 12.36
N ILE A 450 1.34 -1.04 11.79
CA ILE A 450 0.17 -1.91 11.67
C ILE A 450 -0.40 -2.22 13.05
N ASP A 451 0.45 -2.63 13.99
CA ASP A 451 0.05 -2.99 15.35
C ASP A 451 -0.58 -1.78 16.06
N GLU A 452 0.01 -0.59 15.93
CA GLU A 452 -0.56 0.65 16.47
C GLU A 452 -1.90 1.00 15.82
N ILE A 453 -2.04 0.88 14.50
CA ILE A 453 -3.31 1.15 13.82
C ILE A 453 -4.39 0.17 14.27
N LEU A 454 -4.07 -1.11 14.33
CA LEU A 454 -5.02 -2.14 14.73
C LEU A 454 -5.46 -1.95 16.19
N ARG A 455 -4.51 -1.69 17.09
CA ARG A 455 -4.78 -1.42 18.51
C ARG A 455 -5.62 -0.16 18.72
N THR A 456 -5.43 0.85 17.86
CA THR A 456 -6.01 2.18 18.04
C THR A 456 -7.37 2.32 17.37
N PHE A 457 -7.50 1.90 16.13
CA PHE A 457 -8.60 2.32 15.27
C PHE A 457 -9.68 1.27 15.04
N LYS A 458 -9.40 -0.01 15.31
CA LYS A 458 -10.36 -1.11 15.04
C LYS A 458 -11.63 -1.02 15.88
N THR A 459 -11.47 -0.67 17.15
CA THR A 459 -12.57 -0.58 18.12
C THR A 459 -12.95 0.86 18.47
N ALA A 460 -12.19 1.84 18.00
CA ALA A 460 -12.40 3.25 18.31
C ALA A 460 -13.75 3.78 17.79
N SER A 461 -14.39 4.63 18.59
CA SER A 461 -15.55 5.41 18.17
C SER A 461 -15.17 6.57 17.24
N LEU A 462 -16.15 7.15 16.54
CA LEU A 462 -15.96 8.36 15.75
C LEU A 462 -15.34 9.51 16.55
N GLU A 463 -15.80 9.69 17.80
CA GLU A 463 -15.27 10.71 18.70
C GLU A 463 -13.78 10.48 19.02
N GLN A 464 -13.39 9.21 19.21
CA GLN A 464 -11.99 8.85 19.41
C GLN A 464 -11.16 9.09 18.14
N TRP A 465 -11.68 8.77 16.96
CA TRP A 465 -11.02 9.07 15.67
C TRP A 465 -10.81 10.58 15.47
N ASP A 466 -11.83 11.40 15.73
CA ASP A 466 -11.74 12.87 15.64
C ASP A 466 -10.77 13.43 16.69
N SER A 467 -10.80 12.91 17.92
CA SER A 467 -9.92 13.35 18.99
C SER A 467 -8.44 12.99 18.72
N VAL A 468 -8.17 11.81 18.16
CA VAL A 468 -6.82 11.43 17.70
C VAL A 468 -6.32 12.40 16.63
N LEU A 469 -7.16 12.74 15.66
CA LEU A 469 -6.82 13.71 14.62
C LEU A 469 -6.48 15.09 15.23
N ARG A 470 -7.33 15.60 16.12
CA ARG A 470 -7.16 16.93 16.74
C ARG A 470 -5.94 17.02 17.64
N THR A 471 -5.61 15.96 18.37
CA THR A 471 -4.48 15.93 19.30
C THR A 471 -3.16 15.56 18.62
N GLY A 472 -3.22 14.89 17.46
CA GLY A 472 -2.04 14.51 16.69
C GLY A 472 -1.45 15.63 15.84
N LEU A 473 -2.16 16.73 15.64
CA LEU A 473 -1.77 17.85 14.78
C LEU A 473 -1.71 19.17 15.56
N SER A 474 -0.81 20.07 15.14
CA SER A 474 -0.90 21.47 15.54
C SER A 474 -2.17 22.14 14.97
N ALA A 475 -2.57 23.29 15.52
CA ALA A 475 -3.75 24.01 15.05
C ALA A 475 -3.66 24.38 13.56
N ASP A 476 -2.47 24.77 13.09
CA ASP A 476 -2.22 25.11 11.69
C ASP A 476 -2.28 23.87 10.79
N GLU A 477 -1.61 22.77 11.18
CA GLU A 477 -1.67 21.48 10.46
C GLU A 477 -3.11 20.94 10.38
N LEU A 478 -3.89 21.07 11.45
CA LEU A 478 -5.29 20.68 11.48
C LEU A 478 -6.13 21.55 10.55
N SER A 479 -5.92 22.87 10.55
CA SER A 479 -6.61 23.79 9.64
C SER A 479 -6.30 23.46 8.18
N GLU A 480 -5.02 23.28 7.83
CA GLU A 480 -4.61 22.89 6.48
C GLU A 480 -5.24 21.55 6.05
N PHE A 481 -5.24 20.57 6.95
CA PHE A 481 -5.88 19.29 6.72
C PHE A 481 -7.37 19.44 6.41
N MET A 482 -8.09 20.23 7.24
CA MET A 482 -9.52 20.46 7.08
C MET A 482 -9.86 21.28 5.82
N VAL A 483 -8.98 22.19 5.38
CA VAL A 483 -9.11 22.92 4.11
C VAL A 483 -8.92 21.98 2.92
N GLY A 484 -7.93 21.07 2.97
CA GLY A 484 -7.73 20.03 1.95
C GLY A 484 -8.88 19.00 1.87
N ILE A 485 -9.76 18.99 2.87
CA ILE A 485 -10.95 18.14 2.95
C ILE A 485 -12.20 18.80 2.35
N GLN A 486 -12.23 20.13 2.20
CA GLN A 486 -13.37 20.75 1.55
C GLN A 486 -13.49 20.25 0.11
N PRO A 487 -14.69 19.84 -0.35
CA PRO A 487 -14.88 19.52 -1.75
C PRO A 487 -14.46 20.75 -2.54
N THR A 488 -13.49 20.59 -3.45
CA THR A 488 -13.36 21.58 -4.52
C THR A 488 -14.73 21.62 -5.18
N SER A 489 -15.37 22.78 -5.10
CA SER A 489 -16.68 23.06 -5.67
C SER A 489 -16.60 23.06 -7.20
N ARG A 490 -16.20 21.95 -7.80
CA ARG A 490 -16.54 21.64 -9.19
C ARG A 490 -17.87 20.92 -9.13
N SER A 491 -18.92 21.73 -9.14
CA SER A 491 -20.26 21.31 -9.49
C SER A 491 -20.19 20.40 -10.70
N LEU A 492 -20.47 19.11 -10.52
CA LEU A 492 -21.06 18.30 -11.58
C LEU A 492 -22.48 18.85 -11.77
N GLY A 493 -22.57 19.93 -12.57
CA GLY A 493 -23.82 20.40 -13.12
C GLY A 493 -24.33 19.42 -14.19
N PRO A 494 -25.64 19.45 -14.48
CA PRO A 494 -26.34 18.47 -15.31
C PRO A 494 -25.76 18.30 -16.72
#